data_AF-A0A1F9P395-F1
#
_entry.id   AF-A0A1F9P395-F1
#
_cell.length_a   1.000
_cell.length_b   1.000
_cell.length_c   1.000
_cell.angle_alpha   90.00
_cell.angle_beta   90.00
_cell.angle_gamma   90.00
#
_symmetry.space_group_name_H-M   'P 1'
#
loop_
_entity.id
_entity.type
_entity.pdbx_description
1 polymer ?
#
loop_
_entity_poly.entity_id
_entity_poly.type
_entity_poly.pdbx_seq_one_letter_code
_entity_poly.pdbx_strand_id
1 'polypeptide(L)'
;MGHPGPILIVDDEASIRKSLEGVLSDEGYACALAGDGADALAQLQSVHPSLVLLDIWMPGMDGMETLRRMKAAQPETPVIMMSGHATISTAVKATRSGASDFIEKPLELDLVLNAIRRALGTQDAVRSAVADELAGSTELRSPEGMPELQPLVFREQTLRGALMPQRTLARSAVLYGQGLHSGKKSGLIFEPLRANSGIHFVGVSDNRAVPAHLDFVESTGYATTIRLGTTHVATIEHVMSALNAYGVSNLLIKCNGEVPVLDGSSVEFCSLFEEVGFENQVGDWHGILVEEPFRIEAGKASIRLEPCDAFEIDYTLEYPPPVGKQRFLFRLDDPAAYRKEIAPARTFGFARDIGLLQRQGLALGGRFDNFVLFGEEGPINDALRFPDEPVRHKIMDMIGDLYLLGRRLQARVVAHMTGHTQNIAVLKKVRELL
;
A
#
# COMPACT_ATOMS: atom_id res chain seq x y z
N MET A 1 34.05 23.82 2.80
CA MET A 1 33.68 22.41 2.54
C MET A 1 34.12 22.11 1.12
N GLY A 2 34.89 21.04 0.91
CA GLY A 2 35.49 20.72 -0.39
C GLY A 2 34.42 20.68 -1.48
N HIS A 3 34.72 21.27 -2.64
CA HIS A 3 33.77 21.37 -3.75
C HIS A 3 33.20 19.97 -4.07
N PRO A 4 31.88 19.75 -3.96
CA PRO A 4 31.29 18.52 -4.46
C PRO A 4 31.61 18.45 -5.96
N GLY A 5 32.09 17.29 -6.44
CA GLY A 5 32.32 17.08 -7.87
C GLY A 5 31.04 17.36 -8.68
N PRO A 6 31.13 17.64 -9.98
CA PRO A 6 29.96 17.96 -10.78
C PRO A 6 28.96 16.80 -10.85
N ILE A 7 27.72 17.09 -11.21
CA ILE A 7 26.74 16.08 -11.64
C ILE A 7 27.08 15.71 -13.08
N LEU A 8 27.39 14.44 -13.32
CA LEU A 8 27.63 13.92 -14.68
C LEU A 8 26.30 13.51 -15.32
N ILE A 9 25.93 14.18 -16.41
CA ILE A 9 24.70 13.93 -17.17
C ILE A 9 25.06 13.12 -18.41
N VAL A 10 24.56 11.90 -18.49
CA VAL A 10 24.84 10.94 -19.56
C VAL A 10 23.55 10.62 -20.29
N ASP A 11 23.49 11.03 -21.55
CA ASP A 11 22.33 10.86 -22.43
C ASP A 11 22.82 10.99 -23.87
N ASP A 12 22.30 10.25 -24.84
CA ASP A 12 22.72 10.38 -26.24
C ASP A 12 22.11 11.62 -26.91
N GLU A 13 20.97 12.10 -26.42
CA GLU A 13 20.31 13.30 -26.92
C GLU A 13 20.93 14.59 -26.36
N ALA A 14 21.61 15.36 -27.23
CA ALA A 14 22.26 16.62 -26.85
C ALA A 14 21.28 17.68 -26.31
N SER A 15 20.01 17.63 -26.72
CA SER A 15 18.92 18.48 -26.22
C SER A 15 18.62 18.21 -24.75
N ILE A 16 18.54 16.94 -24.33
CA ILE A 16 18.26 16.55 -22.95
C ILE A 16 19.43 16.96 -22.05
N ARG A 17 20.67 16.70 -22.48
CA ARG A 17 21.88 17.11 -21.75
C ARG A 17 21.90 18.61 -21.47
N LYS A 18 21.64 19.44 -22.50
CA LYS A 18 21.61 20.90 -22.36
C LYS A 18 20.46 21.40 -21.49
N SER A 19 19.29 20.78 -21.59
CA SER A 19 18.14 21.12 -20.76
C SER A 19 18.43 20.87 -19.28
N LEU A 20 18.93 19.67 -18.95
CA LEU A 20 19.30 19.33 -17.58
C LEU A 20 20.47 20.16 -17.06
N GLU A 21 21.50 20.42 -17.88
CA GLU A 21 22.62 21.29 -17.51
C GLU A 21 22.13 22.70 -17.14
N GLY A 22 21.26 23.30 -17.97
CA GLY A 22 20.73 24.63 -17.72
C GLY A 22 20.00 24.69 -16.39
N VAL A 23 19.08 23.75 -16.15
CA VAL A 23 18.28 23.77 -14.93
C VAL A 23 19.09 23.42 -13.68
N LEU A 24 20.00 22.45 -13.75
CA LEU A 24 20.84 22.10 -12.62
C LEU A 24 21.83 23.22 -12.29
N SER A 25 22.31 23.94 -13.30
CA SER A 25 23.16 25.12 -13.09
C SER A 25 22.40 26.26 -12.42
N ASP A 26 21.13 26.50 -12.80
CA ASP A 26 20.25 27.49 -12.15
C ASP A 26 20.02 27.16 -10.66
N GLU A 27 19.97 25.87 -10.31
CA GLU A 27 19.87 25.36 -8.93
C GLU A 27 21.23 25.27 -8.20
N GLY A 28 22.32 25.74 -8.83
CA GLY A 28 23.64 25.85 -8.23
C GLY A 28 24.53 24.61 -8.31
N TYR A 29 24.16 23.60 -9.10
CA TYR A 29 25.00 22.43 -9.35
C TYR A 29 25.95 22.64 -10.53
N ALA A 30 27.23 22.30 -10.34
CA ALA A 30 28.16 22.16 -11.46
C ALA A 30 27.81 20.88 -12.25
N CYS A 31 27.86 20.95 -13.58
CA CYS A 31 27.53 19.82 -14.45
C CYS A 31 28.71 19.42 -15.36
N ALA A 32 28.78 18.14 -15.69
CA ALA A 32 29.62 17.58 -16.75
C ALA A 32 28.71 16.77 -17.69
N LEU A 33 29.04 16.72 -18.97
CA LEU A 33 28.19 16.09 -19.99
C LEU A 33 28.93 14.96 -20.69
N ALA A 34 28.27 13.82 -20.85
CA ALA A 34 28.75 12.70 -21.67
C ALA A 34 27.67 12.25 -22.65
N GLY A 35 28.05 11.98 -23.90
CA GLY A 35 27.11 11.57 -24.96
C GLY A 35 26.87 10.07 -25.04
N ASP A 36 27.69 9.26 -24.38
CA ASP A 36 27.61 7.81 -24.42
C ASP A 36 28.27 7.18 -23.17
N GLY A 37 28.10 5.87 -23.01
CA GLY A 37 28.66 5.14 -21.86
C GLY A 37 30.18 5.08 -21.81
N ALA A 38 30.88 5.16 -22.95
CA ALA A 38 32.34 5.10 -22.99
C ALA A 38 32.96 6.43 -22.50
N ASP A 39 32.43 7.55 -22.97
CA ASP A 39 32.77 8.89 -22.51
C ASP A 39 32.42 9.05 -21.01
N ALA A 40 31.26 8.55 -20.58
CA ALA A 40 30.86 8.58 -19.18
C ALA A 40 31.85 7.84 -18.25
N LEU A 41 32.37 6.68 -18.68
CA LEU A 41 33.37 5.94 -17.91
C LEU A 41 34.73 6.63 -17.88
N ALA A 42 35.13 7.32 -18.97
CA ALA A 42 36.35 8.13 -18.99
C ALA A 42 36.23 9.34 -18.04
N GLN A 43 35.07 10.00 -18.04
CA GLN A 43 34.79 11.15 -17.18
C GLN A 43 34.63 10.78 -15.70
N LEU A 44 34.14 9.58 -15.40
CA LEU A 44 34.05 9.09 -14.02
C LEU A 44 35.42 9.14 -13.30
N GLN A 45 36.52 8.89 -14.02
CA GLN A 45 37.88 8.91 -13.48
C GLN A 45 38.52 10.31 -13.47
N SER A 46 38.22 11.15 -14.46
CA SER A 46 38.89 12.45 -14.61
C SER A 46 38.20 13.58 -13.86
N VAL A 47 36.87 13.56 -13.79
CA VAL A 47 36.06 14.66 -13.23
C VAL A 47 35.56 14.37 -11.82
N HIS A 48 35.63 13.10 -11.38
CA HIS A 48 35.18 12.64 -10.05
C HIS A 48 33.79 13.19 -9.68
N PRO A 49 32.73 12.81 -10.43
CA PRO A 49 31.41 13.38 -10.22
C PRO A 49 30.84 13.03 -8.84
N SER A 50 30.06 13.94 -8.28
CA SER A 50 29.35 13.67 -7.01
C SER A 50 28.11 12.80 -7.21
N LEU A 51 27.55 12.80 -8.43
CA LEU A 51 26.39 12.02 -8.82
C LEU A 51 26.35 11.86 -10.34
N VAL A 52 25.81 10.75 -10.83
CA VAL A 52 25.59 10.49 -12.26
C VAL A 52 24.09 10.39 -12.55
N LEU A 53 23.60 11.12 -13.55
CA LEU A 53 22.30 10.89 -14.20
C LEU A 53 22.57 10.11 -15.50
N LEU A 54 22.01 8.91 -15.65
CA LEU A 54 22.38 7.98 -16.71
C LEU A 54 21.17 7.47 -17.50
N ASP A 55 21.09 7.83 -18.78
CA ASP A 55 20.09 7.26 -19.67
C ASP A 55 20.31 5.77 -19.92
N ILE A 56 19.22 5.02 -20.07
CA ILE A 56 19.25 3.57 -20.29
C ILE A 56 19.52 3.19 -21.74
N TRP A 57 18.97 3.93 -22.69
CA TRP A 57 18.92 3.55 -24.09
C TRP A 57 19.88 4.42 -24.91
N MET A 58 21.17 4.14 -24.78
CA MET A 58 22.22 4.81 -25.53
C MET A 58 22.83 3.89 -26.61
N PRO A 59 23.23 4.43 -27.77
CA PRO A 59 23.97 3.67 -28.78
C PRO A 59 25.30 3.09 -28.26
N GLY A 60 25.63 1.88 -28.69
CA GLY A 60 26.88 1.21 -28.32
C GLY A 60 26.80 0.55 -26.95
N MET A 61 27.29 1.22 -25.91
CA MET A 61 27.19 0.73 -24.53
C MET A 61 25.90 1.26 -23.89
N ASP A 62 24.96 0.35 -23.61
CA ASP A 62 23.71 0.73 -22.96
C ASP A 62 23.93 1.21 -21.51
N GLY A 63 22.93 1.89 -20.93
CA GLY A 63 23.03 2.44 -19.59
C GLY A 63 23.18 1.40 -18.49
N MET A 64 22.67 0.17 -18.69
CA MET A 64 22.75 -0.90 -17.69
C MET A 64 24.16 -1.51 -17.63
N GLU A 65 24.80 -1.69 -18.79
CA GLU A 65 26.21 -2.04 -18.91
C GLU A 65 27.09 -0.94 -18.31
N THR A 66 26.80 0.31 -18.63
CA THR A 66 27.50 1.49 -18.10
C THR A 66 27.42 1.54 -16.58
N LEU A 67 26.23 1.40 -16.00
CA LEU A 67 26.00 1.34 -14.55
C LEU A 67 26.86 0.26 -13.89
N ARG A 68 26.86 -0.96 -14.43
CA ARG A 68 27.61 -2.08 -13.85
C ARG A 68 29.11 -1.81 -13.82
N ARG A 69 29.65 -1.19 -14.88
CA ARG A 69 31.06 -0.80 -14.94
C ARG A 69 31.40 0.37 -14.02
N MET A 70 30.51 1.36 -13.92
CA MET A 70 30.65 2.46 -12.96
C MET A 70 30.71 1.93 -11.53
N LYS A 71 29.80 1.02 -11.16
CA LYS A 71 29.76 0.42 -9.82
C LYS A 71 30.92 -0.52 -9.53
N ALA A 72 31.50 -1.16 -10.54
CA ALA A 72 32.74 -1.92 -10.37
C ALA A 72 33.96 -1.00 -10.13
N ALA A 73 33.98 0.20 -10.71
CA ALA A 73 35.10 1.14 -10.62
C ALA A 73 35.01 2.10 -9.41
N GLN A 74 33.83 2.64 -9.14
CA GLN A 74 33.52 3.55 -8.04
C GLN A 74 32.14 3.18 -7.44
N PRO A 75 32.09 2.22 -6.49
CA PRO A 75 30.84 1.75 -5.89
C PRO A 75 30.03 2.86 -5.20
N GLU A 76 30.73 3.79 -4.56
CA GLU A 76 30.19 4.87 -3.73
C GLU A 76 29.53 5.99 -4.52
N THR A 77 29.89 6.20 -5.79
CA THR A 77 29.33 7.29 -6.60
C THR A 77 27.86 6.98 -6.90
N PRO A 78 26.90 7.79 -6.45
CA PRO A 78 25.48 7.55 -6.68
C PRO A 78 25.13 7.68 -8.16
N VAL A 79 24.33 6.76 -8.67
CA VAL A 79 23.90 6.73 -10.08
C VAL A 79 22.38 6.66 -10.11
N ILE A 80 21.74 7.64 -10.75
CA ILE A 80 20.29 7.68 -10.98
C ILE A 80 20.04 7.36 -12.45
N MET A 81 19.21 6.36 -12.70
CA MET A 81 18.88 5.96 -14.07
C MET A 81 17.76 6.82 -14.64
N MET A 82 17.82 7.16 -15.93
CA MET A 82 16.77 7.86 -16.68
C MET A 82 16.25 6.95 -17.80
N SER A 83 14.94 6.87 -18.02
CA SER A 83 14.39 6.02 -19.08
C SER A 83 13.14 6.59 -19.72
N GLY A 84 13.09 6.63 -21.06
CA GLY A 84 11.88 6.99 -21.81
C GLY A 84 10.83 5.90 -21.98
N HIS A 85 11.11 4.68 -21.51
CA HIS A 85 10.17 3.57 -21.46
C HIS A 85 10.35 2.86 -20.11
N ALA A 86 9.85 3.46 -19.03
CA ALA A 86 9.99 2.86 -17.72
C ALA A 86 9.15 1.58 -17.64
N THR A 87 9.83 0.44 -17.53
CA THR A 87 9.21 -0.80 -17.07
C THR A 87 9.78 -1.13 -15.71
N ILE A 88 8.98 -1.72 -14.82
CA ILE A 88 9.48 -2.15 -13.50
C ILE A 88 10.61 -3.18 -13.63
N SER A 89 10.62 -3.99 -14.69
CA SER A 89 11.74 -4.90 -14.96
C SER A 89 13.08 -4.16 -15.11
N THR A 90 13.06 -2.96 -15.72
CA THR A 90 14.23 -2.13 -15.93
C THR A 90 14.66 -1.44 -14.63
N ALA A 91 13.69 -0.88 -13.88
CA ALA A 91 13.96 -0.25 -12.59
C ALA A 91 14.49 -1.25 -11.55
N VAL A 92 13.89 -2.45 -11.44
CA VAL A 92 14.36 -3.51 -10.53
C VAL A 92 15.75 -4.02 -10.91
N LYS A 93 16.03 -4.18 -12.22
CA LYS A 93 17.37 -4.54 -12.69
C LYS A 93 18.40 -3.46 -12.37
N ALA A 94 18.03 -2.18 -12.51
CA ALA A 94 18.86 -1.04 -12.17
C ALA A 94 19.19 -1.00 -10.67
N THR A 95 18.19 -1.11 -9.81
CA THR A 95 18.40 -1.12 -8.34
C THR A 95 19.23 -2.31 -7.90
N ARG A 96 18.97 -3.53 -8.43
CA ARG A 96 19.81 -4.72 -8.17
C ARG A 96 21.26 -4.56 -8.65
N SER A 97 21.47 -3.72 -9.65
CA SER A 97 22.79 -3.40 -10.22
C SER A 97 23.46 -2.20 -9.54
N GLY A 98 22.87 -1.69 -8.45
CA GLY A 98 23.44 -0.65 -7.59
C GLY A 98 23.00 0.79 -7.88
N ALA A 99 22.00 1.00 -8.75
CA ALA A 99 21.43 2.33 -8.95
C ALA A 99 20.83 2.89 -7.64
N SER A 100 21.05 4.17 -7.39
CA SER A 100 20.55 4.89 -6.22
C SER A 100 19.09 5.29 -6.36
N ASP A 101 18.65 5.56 -7.59
CA ASP A 101 17.26 5.91 -7.91
C ASP A 101 16.98 5.70 -9.40
N PHE A 102 15.72 5.88 -9.81
CA PHE A 102 15.27 5.77 -11.19
C PHE A 102 14.24 6.87 -11.52
N ILE A 103 14.36 7.48 -12.69
CA ILE A 103 13.49 8.56 -13.18
C ILE A 103 12.96 8.19 -14.57
N GLU A 104 11.65 8.35 -14.76
CA GLU A 104 10.98 8.17 -16.05
C GLU A 104 11.00 9.48 -16.86
N LYS A 105 11.29 9.41 -18.16
CA LYS A 105 11.11 10.52 -19.10
C LYS A 105 9.64 10.53 -19.58
N PRO A 106 8.99 11.69 -19.77
CA PRO A 106 9.56 13.03 -19.78
C PRO A 106 10.00 13.51 -18.39
N LEU A 107 11.17 14.14 -18.33
CA LEU A 107 11.80 14.52 -17.07
C LEU A 107 11.07 15.71 -16.44
N GLU A 108 10.32 15.45 -15.36
CA GLU A 108 9.78 16.50 -14.51
C GLU A 108 10.88 17.03 -13.59
N LEU A 109 11.06 18.34 -13.60
CA LEU A 109 12.16 18.99 -12.88
C LEU A 109 12.18 18.68 -11.38
N ASP A 110 11.01 18.79 -10.73
CA ASP A 110 10.90 18.56 -9.29
C ASP A 110 11.29 17.12 -8.91
N LEU A 111 11.00 16.14 -9.77
CA LEU A 111 11.38 14.74 -9.55
C LEU A 111 12.90 14.56 -9.65
N VAL A 112 13.52 15.17 -10.65
CA VAL A 112 14.98 15.13 -10.86
C VAL A 112 15.71 15.76 -9.67
N LEU A 113 15.33 16.98 -9.26
CA LEU A 113 15.97 17.67 -8.14
C LEU A 113 15.81 16.91 -6.83
N ASN A 114 14.63 16.33 -6.58
CA ASN A 114 14.41 15.56 -5.36
C ASN A 114 15.21 14.26 -5.34
N ALA A 115 15.37 13.57 -6.49
CA ALA A 115 16.20 12.38 -6.59
C ALA A 115 17.68 12.70 -6.35
N ILE A 116 18.18 13.81 -6.92
CA ILE A 116 19.53 14.31 -6.68
C ILE A 116 19.77 14.61 -5.20
N ARG A 117 18.86 15.35 -4.56
CA ARG A 117 18.95 15.70 -3.11
C ARG A 117 18.96 14.46 -2.21
N ARG A 118 18.18 13.43 -2.54
CA ARG A 118 18.20 12.15 -1.82
C ARG A 118 19.54 11.44 -1.98
N ALA A 119 20.02 11.35 -3.21
CA ALA A 119 21.22 10.57 -3.53
C ALA A 119 22.53 11.25 -3.06
N LEU A 120 22.58 12.58 -2.97
CA LEU A 120 23.72 13.33 -2.44
C LEU A 120 23.73 13.42 -0.90
N GLY A 121 22.77 12.80 -0.20
CA GLY A 121 22.72 12.83 1.27
C GLY A 121 22.42 14.22 1.85
N THR A 122 22.02 15.20 1.03
CA THR A 122 21.68 16.56 1.51
C THR A 122 20.37 16.61 2.31
N GLN A 123 19.61 15.50 2.37
CA GLN A 123 18.52 15.29 3.32
C GLN A 123 18.92 14.65 4.65
N ASP A 124 20.17 14.23 4.88
CA ASP A 124 20.59 13.75 6.21
C ASP A 124 20.67 14.89 7.23
N ALA A 125 20.82 16.15 6.79
CA ALA A 125 20.63 17.33 7.62
C ALA A 125 19.15 17.56 8.00
N VAL A 126 18.21 17.12 7.15
CA VAL A 126 16.76 17.17 7.45
C VAL A 126 16.34 15.96 8.28
N ARG A 127 16.94 14.78 8.09
CA ARG A 127 16.76 13.64 9.00
C ARG A 127 17.28 13.94 10.39
N SER A 128 18.40 14.64 10.54
CA SER A 128 18.89 15.09 11.85
C SER A 128 18.01 16.19 12.43
N ALA A 129 17.59 17.20 11.66
CA ALA A 129 16.74 18.27 12.18
C ALA A 129 15.33 17.77 12.56
N VAL A 130 14.76 16.85 11.78
CA VAL A 130 13.46 16.23 12.06
C VAL A 130 13.59 15.20 13.18
N ALA A 131 14.66 14.40 13.23
CA ALA A 131 14.92 13.49 14.36
C ALA A 131 15.29 14.22 15.65
N ASP A 132 15.97 15.37 15.58
CA ASP A 132 16.29 16.22 16.75
C ASP A 132 15.10 17.11 17.15
N GLU A 133 14.19 17.48 16.24
CA GLU A 133 12.87 18.05 16.61
C GLU A 133 11.95 16.99 17.22
N LEU A 134 12.04 15.72 16.77
CA LEU A 134 11.28 14.59 17.34
C LEU A 134 11.92 13.99 18.60
N ALA A 135 13.23 14.15 18.81
CA ALA A 135 13.95 13.71 20.02
C ALA A 135 14.07 14.83 21.06
N GLY A 136 14.11 16.09 20.62
CA GLY A 136 14.25 17.29 21.43
C GLY A 136 12.92 17.91 21.89
N SER A 137 11.94 17.08 22.24
CA SER A 137 10.86 17.47 23.17
C SER A 137 10.18 16.23 23.72
N THR A 138 10.96 15.44 24.48
CA THR A 138 10.40 14.53 25.48
C THR A 138 9.88 15.34 26.68
N GLU A 139 8.85 16.14 26.44
CA GLU A 139 7.81 16.28 27.46
C GLU A 139 6.62 15.49 26.94
N LEU A 140 6.35 14.38 27.62
CA LEU A 140 5.04 13.75 27.59
C LEU A 140 4.02 14.88 27.66
N ARG A 141 3.28 15.11 26.57
CA ARG A 141 1.96 15.69 26.73
C ARG A 141 1.23 14.78 27.71
N SER A 142 0.75 15.42 28.76
CA SER A 142 -0.22 14.94 29.74
C SER A 142 -1.37 14.16 29.05
N PRO A 143 -2.23 13.44 29.80
CA PRO A 143 -3.31 12.60 29.27
C PRO A 143 -4.40 13.31 28.42
N GLU A 144 -4.18 14.56 28.03
CA GLU A 144 -5.03 15.44 27.26
C GLU A 144 -4.52 15.49 25.81
N GLY A 145 -5.02 14.61 24.94
CA GLY A 145 -4.62 14.62 23.52
C GLY A 145 -4.99 13.39 22.67
N MET A 146 -5.59 12.35 23.24
CA MET A 146 -6.20 11.30 22.41
C MET A 146 -7.36 11.89 21.61
N PRO A 147 -7.50 11.56 20.32
CA PRO A 147 -8.67 11.96 19.56
C PRO A 147 -9.93 11.44 20.25
N GLU A 148 -11.02 12.17 20.07
CA GLU A 148 -12.33 11.74 20.56
C GLU A 148 -12.70 10.40 19.89
N LEU A 149 -12.65 9.32 20.66
CA LEU A 149 -13.06 7.99 20.24
C LEU A 149 -14.58 7.84 20.38
N GLN A 150 -15.19 6.99 19.56
CA GLN A 150 -16.61 6.61 19.70
C GLN A 150 -16.75 5.15 20.13
N PRO A 151 -16.35 4.79 21.37
CA PRO A 151 -16.36 3.40 21.83
C PRO A 151 -17.78 2.83 21.99
N LEU A 152 -18.80 3.69 22.11
CA LEU A 152 -20.19 3.26 22.29
C LEU A 152 -20.71 2.40 21.13
N VAL A 153 -20.25 2.67 19.91
CA VAL A 153 -20.61 1.90 18.70
C VAL A 153 -20.27 0.41 18.86
N PHE A 154 -19.26 0.09 19.67
CA PHE A 154 -18.78 -1.29 19.89
C PHE A 154 -19.29 -1.94 21.18
N ARG A 155 -19.97 -1.19 22.06
CA ARG A 155 -20.35 -1.64 23.41
C ARG A 155 -21.77 -2.19 23.52
N GLU A 156 -22.72 -1.69 22.73
CA GLU A 156 -24.15 -2.01 22.91
C GLU A 156 -24.65 -3.18 22.05
N GLN A 157 -23.77 -3.86 21.31
CA GLN A 157 -24.16 -4.99 20.46
C GLN A 157 -24.02 -6.31 21.25
N THR A 158 -25.06 -6.68 21.99
CA THR A 158 -25.20 -7.97 22.67
C THR A 158 -25.50 -9.08 21.65
N LEU A 159 -24.47 -9.72 21.10
CA LEU A 159 -24.65 -10.77 20.08
C LEU A 159 -24.03 -12.10 20.50
N ARG A 160 -24.80 -13.16 20.24
CA ARG A 160 -24.74 -14.52 20.80
C ARG A 160 -23.69 -15.43 20.14
N GLY A 161 -22.53 -14.87 19.79
CA GLY A 161 -21.42 -15.66 19.25
C GLY A 161 -20.58 -16.34 20.31
N ALA A 162 -19.57 -17.08 19.87
CA ALA A 162 -18.56 -17.62 20.78
C ALA A 162 -17.71 -16.50 21.38
N LEU A 163 -17.29 -16.69 22.63
CA LEU A 163 -16.31 -15.82 23.27
C LEU A 163 -14.99 -15.87 22.49
N MET A 164 -14.45 -14.69 22.22
CA MET A 164 -13.17 -14.47 21.56
C MET A 164 -12.31 -13.58 22.46
N PRO A 165 -11.01 -13.86 22.62
CA PRO A 165 -10.13 -12.97 23.34
C PRO A 165 -9.99 -11.64 22.60
N GLN A 166 -9.99 -10.54 23.35
CA GLN A 166 -9.61 -9.24 22.80
C GLN A 166 -8.10 -9.16 22.64
N ARG A 167 -7.64 -8.39 21.66
CA ARG A 167 -6.23 -8.23 21.36
C ARG A 167 -5.95 -6.86 20.76
N THR A 168 -4.78 -6.34 21.10
CA THR A 168 -4.16 -5.17 20.47
C THR A 168 -2.73 -5.52 20.03
N LEU A 169 -2.07 -4.61 19.31
CA LEU A 169 -0.62 -4.68 19.10
C LEU A 169 0.12 -4.43 20.43
N ALA A 170 1.28 -5.08 20.61
CA ALA A 170 2.08 -4.97 21.84
C ALA A 170 2.82 -3.62 21.98
N ARG A 171 3.09 -2.95 20.86
CA ARG A 171 3.69 -1.60 20.82
C ARG A 171 3.18 -0.83 19.61
N SER A 172 3.38 0.49 19.61
CA SER A 172 3.07 1.30 18.45
C SER A 172 3.99 0.97 17.27
N ALA A 173 3.48 1.16 16.06
CA ALA A 173 4.18 0.83 14.83
C ALA A 173 3.90 1.86 13.74
N VAL A 174 4.82 2.00 12.79
CA VAL A 174 4.68 2.95 11.68
C VAL A 174 4.96 2.25 10.37
N LEU A 175 4.19 2.59 9.34
CA LEU A 175 4.35 2.07 7.99
C LEU A 175 4.09 3.17 6.97
N TYR A 176 4.91 3.25 5.94
CA TYR A 176 4.84 4.31 4.93
C TYR A 176 4.68 3.70 3.54
N GLY A 177 3.96 4.41 2.66
CA GLY A 177 3.80 3.99 1.27
C GLY A 177 3.07 5.04 0.44
N GLN A 178 2.43 4.59 -0.62
CA GLN A 178 1.65 5.43 -1.53
C GLN A 178 0.22 4.89 -1.60
N GLY A 179 -0.78 5.76 -1.67
CA GLY A 179 -2.17 5.35 -1.90
C GLY A 179 -2.38 4.88 -3.35
N LEU A 180 -3.19 3.83 -3.56
CA LEU A 180 -3.47 3.27 -4.88
C LEU A 180 -4.19 4.27 -5.79
N HIS A 181 -5.24 4.91 -5.27
CA HIS A 181 -6.11 5.74 -6.07
C HIS A 181 -5.60 7.16 -6.17
N SER A 182 -5.20 7.76 -5.04
CA SER A 182 -4.73 9.14 -5.02
C SER A 182 -3.31 9.32 -5.56
N GLY A 183 -2.47 8.28 -5.51
CA GLY A 183 -1.04 8.38 -5.82
C GLY A 183 -0.26 9.26 -4.83
N LYS A 184 -0.86 9.69 -3.72
CA LYS A 184 -0.18 10.51 -2.71
C LYS A 184 0.61 9.63 -1.74
N LYS A 185 1.71 10.16 -1.21
CA LYS A 185 2.41 9.51 -0.10
C LYS A 185 1.49 9.48 1.12
N SER A 186 1.39 8.31 1.73
CA SER A 186 0.62 8.09 2.95
C SER A 186 1.47 7.35 3.98
N GLY A 187 1.07 7.48 5.24
CA GLY A 187 1.69 6.79 6.36
C GLY A 187 0.60 6.34 7.32
N LEU A 188 0.85 5.20 7.96
CA LEU A 188 0.03 4.64 9.02
C LEU A 188 0.81 4.67 10.32
N ILE A 189 0.19 5.17 11.38
CA ILE A 189 0.66 4.98 12.75
C ILE A 189 -0.36 4.13 13.47
N PHE A 190 0.06 2.95 13.91
CA PHE A 190 -0.74 2.03 14.69
C PHE A 190 -0.47 2.26 16.18
N GLU A 191 -1.50 2.59 16.95
CA GLU A 191 -1.42 2.85 18.38
C GLU A 191 -2.34 1.88 19.13
N PRO A 192 -1.79 1.05 20.04
CA PRO A 192 -2.57 0.15 20.85
C PRO A 192 -3.68 0.86 21.62
N LEU A 193 -4.90 0.31 21.60
CA LEU A 193 -6.01 0.81 22.42
C LEU A 193 -6.37 -0.18 23.51
N ARG A 194 -6.98 0.32 24.59
CA ARG A 194 -7.53 -0.50 25.68
C ARG A 194 -8.67 -1.40 25.19
N ALA A 195 -8.99 -2.43 25.98
CA ALA A 195 -10.15 -3.30 25.73
C ALA A 195 -11.46 -2.52 25.51
N ASN A 196 -12.33 -3.05 24.66
CA ASN A 196 -13.63 -2.50 24.27
C ASN A 196 -13.56 -1.12 23.60
N SER A 197 -12.44 -0.84 22.94
CA SER A 197 -12.29 0.36 22.13
C SER A 197 -12.75 0.13 20.70
N GLY A 198 -12.49 -1.05 20.11
CA GLY A 198 -12.71 -1.26 18.68
C GLY A 198 -11.57 -0.67 17.81
N ILE A 199 -11.68 -0.84 16.49
CA ILE A 199 -10.74 -0.25 15.53
C ILE A 199 -11.21 1.14 15.11
N HIS A 200 -10.30 2.09 15.14
CA HIS A 200 -10.54 3.48 14.81
C HIS A 200 -9.49 3.99 13.82
N PHE A 201 -9.91 4.83 12.88
CA PHE A 201 -9.03 5.61 12.04
C PHE A 201 -9.09 7.09 12.40
N VAL A 202 -8.01 7.82 12.21
CA VAL A 202 -8.00 9.28 12.40
C VAL A 202 -7.06 9.93 11.40
N GLY A 203 -7.45 11.11 10.89
CA GLY A 203 -6.54 11.94 10.09
C GLY A 203 -5.38 12.42 10.95
N VAL A 204 -4.18 12.56 10.38
CA VAL A 204 -2.99 12.99 11.13
C VAL A 204 -3.21 14.33 11.87
N SER A 205 -4.01 15.21 11.28
CA SER A 205 -4.34 16.54 11.85
C SER A 205 -5.73 16.61 12.48
N ASP A 206 -6.47 15.50 12.52
CA ASP A 206 -7.84 15.47 13.04
C ASP A 206 -7.86 15.09 14.52
N ASN A 207 -8.82 15.67 15.26
CA ASN A 207 -9.00 15.40 16.70
C ASN A 207 -10.14 14.41 16.99
N ARG A 208 -10.79 13.86 15.96
CA ARG A 208 -11.91 12.93 16.12
C ARG A 208 -11.66 11.69 15.29
N ALA A 209 -11.75 10.53 15.91
CA ALA A 209 -11.53 9.29 15.20
C ALA A 209 -12.84 8.78 14.58
N VAL A 210 -12.76 8.26 13.35
CA VAL A 210 -13.84 7.52 12.70
C VAL A 210 -13.73 6.04 13.08
N PRO A 211 -14.78 5.43 13.67
CA PRO A 211 -14.80 4.00 13.88
C PRO A 211 -14.76 3.24 12.56
N ALA A 212 -13.98 2.15 12.49
CA ALA A 212 -14.04 1.19 11.38
C ALA A 212 -15.30 0.34 11.52
N HIS A 213 -16.45 0.96 11.29
CA HIS A 213 -17.77 0.37 11.48
C HIS A 213 -18.72 0.75 10.34
N LEU A 214 -19.68 -0.13 10.08
CA LEU A 214 -20.67 -0.03 9.00
C LEU A 214 -21.38 1.33 8.91
N ASP A 215 -21.67 1.95 10.06
CA ASP A 215 -22.35 3.26 10.13
C ASP A 215 -21.56 4.41 9.52
N PHE A 216 -20.25 4.24 9.38
CA PHE A 216 -19.35 5.28 8.88
C PHE A 216 -18.87 5.02 7.46
N VAL A 217 -19.35 3.95 6.81
CA VAL A 217 -19.03 3.67 5.41
C VAL A 217 -19.68 4.74 4.52
N GLU A 218 -18.83 5.52 3.85
CA GLU A 218 -19.24 6.58 2.93
C GLU A 218 -19.40 6.06 1.49
N SER A 219 -18.44 5.26 1.02
CA SER A 219 -18.32 4.86 -0.38
C SER A 219 -17.74 3.45 -0.50
N THR A 220 -18.19 2.74 -1.52
CA THR A 220 -17.77 1.37 -1.89
C THR A 220 -17.49 1.22 -3.39
N GLY A 221 -17.24 2.34 -4.09
CA GLY A 221 -17.17 2.35 -5.56
C GLY A 221 -15.99 1.55 -6.12
N TYR A 222 -14.79 1.80 -5.60
CA TYR A 222 -13.54 1.13 -6.00
C TYR A 222 -12.70 0.62 -4.84
N ALA A 223 -13.03 1.08 -3.63
CA ALA A 223 -12.41 0.77 -2.37
C ALA A 223 -13.46 1.02 -1.27
N THR A 224 -13.23 0.50 -0.06
CA THR A 224 -14.07 0.83 1.08
C THR A 224 -13.54 2.09 1.77
N THR A 225 -14.41 3.09 1.88
CA THR A 225 -14.10 4.39 2.46
C THR A 225 -14.99 4.68 3.65
N ILE A 226 -14.39 5.16 4.74
CA ILE A 226 -15.10 5.58 5.94
C ILE A 226 -14.95 7.10 6.20
N ARG A 227 -15.98 7.72 6.76
CA ARG A 227 -15.96 9.15 7.11
C ARG A 227 -16.69 9.44 8.41
N LEU A 228 -16.13 10.36 9.20
CA LEU A 228 -16.81 11.02 10.30
C LEU A 228 -16.35 12.46 10.44
N GLY A 229 -17.25 13.42 10.20
CA GLY A 229 -16.88 14.84 10.19
C GLY A 229 -15.86 15.12 9.09
N THR A 230 -14.70 15.67 9.46
CA THR A 230 -13.58 15.95 8.54
C THR A 230 -12.69 14.75 8.29
N THR A 231 -12.70 13.76 9.19
CA THR A 231 -11.89 12.56 9.05
C THR A 231 -12.45 11.66 7.97
N HIS A 232 -11.60 11.34 7.00
CA HIS A 232 -11.91 10.51 5.85
C HIS A 232 -10.72 9.59 5.59
N VAL A 233 -10.99 8.28 5.48
CA VAL A 233 -9.97 7.28 5.13
C VAL A 233 -10.52 6.31 4.10
N ALA A 234 -9.82 6.20 2.98
CA ALA A 234 -10.11 5.28 1.89
C ALA A 234 -9.17 4.05 1.87
N THR A 235 -9.61 2.99 1.19
CA THR A 235 -8.82 1.78 0.90
C THR A 235 -8.45 0.99 2.16
N ILE A 236 -9.37 0.92 3.13
CA ILE A 236 -9.11 0.29 4.44
C ILE A 236 -9.15 -1.24 4.41
N GLU A 237 -9.72 -1.83 3.36
CA GLU A 237 -10.03 -3.26 3.25
C GLU A 237 -8.83 -4.18 3.49
N HIS A 238 -7.64 -3.89 2.95
CA HIS A 238 -6.47 -4.77 3.12
C HIS A 238 -5.95 -4.78 4.56
N VAL A 239 -5.79 -3.60 5.16
CA VAL A 239 -5.34 -3.52 6.57
C VAL A 239 -6.41 -4.10 7.51
N MET A 240 -7.69 -3.87 7.25
CA MET A 240 -8.79 -4.49 8.00
C MET A 240 -8.81 -6.01 7.85
N SER A 241 -8.46 -6.53 6.67
CA SER A 241 -8.35 -7.96 6.39
C SER A 241 -7.27 -8.60 7.27
N ALA A 242 -6.08 -8.00 7.30
CA ALA A 242 -5.00 -8.44 8.18
C ALA A 242 -5.39 -8.34 9.66
N LEU A 243 -5.96 -7.21 10.10
CA LEU A 243 -6.39 -7.05 11.50
C LEU A 243 -7.41 -8.10 11.92
N ASN A 244 -8.41 -8.38 11.07
CA ASN A 244 -9.37 -9.45 11.31
C ASN A 244 -8.66 -10.80 11.41
N ALA A 245 -7.77 -11.14 10.47
CA ALA A 245 -7.03 -12.41 10.48
C ALA A 245 -6.25 -12.64 11.78
N TYR A 246 -5.51 -11.63 12.26
CA TYR A 246 -4.76 -11.71 13.52
C TYR A 246 -5.60 -11.52 14.78
N GLY A 247 -6.90 -11.23 14.64
CA GLY A 247 -7.84 -11.05 15.74
C GLY A 247 -7.63 -9.75 16.52
N VAL A 248 -7.06 -8.72 15.90
CA VAL A 248 -6.84 -7.41 16.54
C VAL A 248 -8.17 -6.68 16.66
N SER A 249 -8.65 -6.50 17.89
CA SER A 249 -9.95 -5.91 18.19
C SER A 249 -9.89 -4.43 18.58
N ASN A 250 -8.76 -3.96 19.11
CA ASN A 250 -8.65 -2.61 19.67
C ASN A 250 -7.40 -1.91 19.12
N LEU A 251 -7.57 -0.92 18.25
CA LEU A 251 -6.44 -0.22 17.63
C LEU A 251 -6.84 1.16 17.13
N LEU A 252 -5.98 2.15 17.30
CA LEU A 252 -6.07 3.45 16.63
C LEU A 252 -5.10 3.49 15.47
N ILE A 253 -5.57 3.91 14.30
CA ILE A 253 -4.80 3.97 13.06
C ILE A 253 -4.81 5.40 12.56
N LYS A 254 -3.69 6.11 12.68
CA LYS A 254 -3.53 7.44 12.10
C LYS A 254 -3.18 7.27 10.63
N CYS A 255 -3.91 7.92 9.73
CA CYS A 255 -3.76 7.77 8.29
C CYS A 255 -3.93 9.12 7.59
N ASN A 256 -3.19 9.34 6.50
CA ASN A 256 -3.34 10.55 5.68
C ASN A 256 -4.27 10.31 4.49
N GLY A 257 -5.58 10.24 4.74
CA GLY A 257 -6.63 10.22 3.72
C GLY A 257 -6.86 8.89 2.99
N GLU A 258 -5.80 8.14 2.68
CA GLU A 258 -5.86 6.83 2.02
C GLU A 258 -4.81 5.90 2.61
N VAL A 259 -5.19 4.65 2.89
CA VAL A 259 -4.26 3.61 3.34
C VAL A 259 -3.28 3.28 2.21
N PRO A 260 -1.96 3.19 2.48
CA PRO A 260 -0.99 2.85 1.45
C PRO A 260 -1.25 1.45 0.88
N VAL A 261 -1.13 1.33 -0.44
CA VAL A 261 -1.40 0.07 -1.17
C VAL A 261 -0.29 -0.96 -1.02
N LEU A 262 0.94 -0.49 -0.75
CA LEU A 262 2.13 -1.32 -0.61
C LEU A 262 2.37 -2.16 -1.87
N ASP A 263 2.46 -3.48 -1.76
CA ASP A 263 2.55 -4.40 -2.89
C ASP A 263 1.18 -4.81 -3.48
N GLY A 264 0.08 -4.20 -3.01
CA GLY A 264 -1.28 -4.53 -3.42
C GLY A 264 -1.93 -5.66 -2.64
N SER A 265 -1.22 -6.25 -1.67
CA SER A 265 -1.67 -7.37 -0.85
C SER A 265 -1.66 -6.99 0.65
N SER A 266 -1.81 -7.98 1.53
CA SER A 266 -1.75 -7.77 2.99
C SER A 266 -0.46 -8.30 3.64
N VAL A 267 0.53 -8.76 2.86
CA VAL A 267 1.77 -9.39 3.38
C VAL A 267 2.58 -8.45 4.26
N GLU A 268 2.70 -7.19 3.86
CA GLU A 268 3.48 -6.20 4.61
C GLU A 268 2.79 -5.84 5.95
N PHE A 269 1.46 -5.74 5.98
CA PHE A 269 0.71 -5.58 7.23
C PHE A 269 0.91 -6.78 8.17
N CYS A 270 0.83 -8.01 7.61
CA CYS A 270 1.09 -9.24 8.38
C CYS A 270 2.48 -9.23 9.00
N SER A 271 3.50 -8.90 8.19
CA SER A 271 4.89 -8.90 8.62
C SER A 271 5.13 -7.88 9.73
N LEU A 272 4.58 -6.68 9.59
CA LEU A 272 4.64 -5.65 10.62
C LEU A 272 3.99 -6.09 11.93
N PHE A 273 2.77 -6.63 11.88
CA PHE A 273 2.04 -7.03 13.08
C PHE A 273 2.75 -8.16 13.84
N GLU A 274 3.35 -9.11 13.13
CA GLU A 274 4.16 -10.17 13.76
C GLU A 274 5.45 -9.63 14.38
N GLU A 275 6.15 -8.70 13.71
CA GLU A 275 7.37 -8.08 14.24
C GLU A 275 7.07 -7.28 15.52
N VAL A 276 5.96 -6.55 15.52
CA VAL A 276 5.47 -5.75 16.64
C VAL A 276 5.02 -6.64 17.79
N GLY A 277 4.36 -7.75 17.47
CA GLY A 277 3.74 -8.66 18.42
C GLY A 277 2.38 -8.17 18.91
N PHE A 278 1.74 -9.00 19.73
CA PHE A 278 0.36 -8.80 20.19
C PHE A 278 0.25 -8.85 21.71
N GLU A 279 -0.71 -8.11 22.25
CA GLU A 279 -1.11 -8.17 23.66
C GLU A 279 -2.58 -8.60 23.75
N ASN A 280 -2.83 -9.72 24.43
CA ASN A 280 -4.19 -10.17 24.72
C ASN A 280 -4.76 -9.35 25.88
N GLN A 281 -6.01 -8.94 25.77
CA GLN A 281 -6.67 -8.07 26.73
C GLN A 281 -7.84 -8.81 27.39
N VAL A 282 -8.05 -8.51 28.68
CA VAL A 282 -9.17 -9.08 29.45
C VAL A 282 -10.46 -8.36 29.10
N GLY A 283 -11.52 -9.12 28.85
CA GLY A 283 -12.86 -8.62 28.64
C GLY A 283 -13.69 -9.55 27.75
N ASP A 284 -14.99 -9.56 27.98
CA ASP A 284 -15.91 -10.36 27.19
C ASP A 284 -16.08 -9.74 25.80
N TRP A 285 -15.71 -10.49 24.77
CA TRP A 285 -15.87 -10.10 23.38
C TRP A 285 -16.39 -11.29 22.60
N HIS A 286 -17.49 -11.12 21.87
CA HIS A 286 -18.16 -12.24 21.22
C HIS A 286 -18.15 -12.05 19.72
N GLY A 287 -18.06 -13.14 18.97
CA GLY A 287 -18.33 -13.13 17.54
C GLY A 287 -19.80 -12.79 17.25
N ILE A 288 -20.13 -12.67 15.97
CA ILE A 288 -21.50 -12.48 15.49
C ILE A 288 -21.96 -13.77 14.85
N LEU A 289 -22.84 -14.51 15.52
CA LEU A 289 -23.41 -15.75 15.01
C LEU A 289 -24.55 -15.45 14.04
N VAL A 290 -24.55 -16.13 12.89
CA VAL A 290 -25.71 -16.18 11.99
C VAL A 290 -26.53 -17.42 12.35
N GLU A 291 -27.74 -17.22 12.90
CA GLU A 291 -28.62 -18.32 13.32
C GLU A 291 -29.42 -18.92 12.15
N GLU A 292 -29.83 -18.10 11.18
CA GLU A 292 -30.62 -18.53 10.02
C GLU A 292 -29.97 -18.12 8.70
N PRO A 293 -30.01 -18.98 7.67
CA PRO A 293 -29.43 -18.64 6.39
C PRO A 293 -30.25 -17.58 5.66
N PHE A 294 -29.58 -16.61 5.05
CA PHE A 294 -30.22 -15.61 4.20
C PHE A 294 -29.34 -15.26 3.00
N ARG A 295 -29.95 -14.66 1.98
CA ARG A 295 -29.29 -14.32 0.72
C ARG A 295 -29.66 -12.91 0.26
N ILE A 296 -28.69 -12.23 -0.35
CA ILE A 296 -28.87 -10.98 -1.09
C ILE A 296 -28.41 -11.21 -2.53
N GLU A 297 -29.16 -10.67 -3.50
CA GLU A 297 -28.85 -10.74 -4.92
C GLU A 297 -28.89 -9.33 -5.54
N ALA A 298 -27.94 -9.03 -6.41
CA ALA A 298 -27.84 -7.75 -7.11
C ALA A 298 -27.23 -7.96 -8.51
N GLY A 299 -28.08 -8.01 -9.54
CA GLY A 299 -27.63 -8.28 -10.91
C GLY A 299 -27.00 -9.68 -11.01
N LYS A 300 -25.72 -9.74 -11.38
CA LYS A 300 -24.96 -11.01 -11.46
C LYS A 300 -24.30 -11.42 -10.13
N ALA A 301 -24.33 -10.53 -9.13
CA ALA A 301 -23.73 -10.77 -7.83
C ALA A 301 -24.74 -11.41 -6.87
N SER A 302 -24.28 -12.37 -6.07
CA SER A 302 -25.07 -12.89 -4.94
C SER A 302 -24.17 -13.19 -3.75
N ILE A 303 -24.71 -13.02 -2.55
CA ILE A 303 -24.03 -13.34 -1.30
C ILE A 303 -25.04 -14.02 -0.37
N ARG A 304 -24.68 -15.18 0.15
CA ARG A 304 -25.47 -15.95 1.10
C ARG A 304 -24.66 -16.17 2.36
N LEU A 305 -25.27 -15.92 3.52
CA LEU A 305 -24.71 -16.31 4.80
C LEU A 305 -25.44 -17.56 5.28
N GLU A 306 -24.68 -18.52 5.78
CA GLU A 306 -25.17 -19.77 6.34
C GLU A 306 -24.61 -19.93 7.77
N PRO A 307 -25.39 -20.47 8.70
CA PRO A 307 -24.89 -20.81 10.03
C PRO A 307 -23.65 -21.70 9.95
N CYS A 308 -22.57 -21.29 10.61
CA CYS A 308 -21.31 -22.03 10.70
C CYS A 308 -20.64 -21.70 12.03
N ASP A 309 -19.95 -22.67 12.61
CA ASP A 309 -19.20 -22.49 13.87
C ASP A 309 -17.92 -21.65 13.71
N ALA A 310 -17.53 -21.38 12.46
CA ALA A 310 -16.37 -20.59 12.11
C ALA A 310 -16.66 -19.58 11.01
N PHE A 311 -15.61 -18.83 10.66
CA PHE A 311 -15.64 -17.88 9.57
C PHE A 311 -15.07 -18.55 8.30
N GLU A 312 -15.97 -18.90 7.38
CA GLU A 312 -15.62 -19.47 6.08
C GLU A 312 -16.11 -18.57 4.94
N ILE A 313 -15.31 -18.48 3.87
CA ILE A 313 -15.69 -17.79 2.65
C ILE A 313 -15.50 -18.75 1.47
N ASP A 314 -16.60 -19.07 0.80
CA ASP A 314 -16.65 -19.76 -0.48
C ASP A 314 -16.92 -18.74 -1.58
N TYR A 315 -15.87 -18.33 -2.27
CA TYR A 315 -15.95 -17.26 -3.26
C TYR A 315 -15.84 -17.82 -4.66
N THR A 316 -16.77 -17.43 -5.53
CA THR A 316 -16.70 -17.67 -6.98
C THR A 316 -16.68 -16.33 -7.74
N LEU A 317 -15.70 -16.16 -8.62
CA LEU A 317 -15.70 -15.10 -9.63
C LEU A 317 -15.70 -15.69 -11.04
N GLU A 318 -16.21 -14.91 -11.98
CA GLU A 318 -16.32 -15.24 -13.39
C GLU A 318 -16.13 -13.97 -14.21
N TYR A 319 -14.89 -13.79 -14.70
CA TYR A 319 -14.52 -12.74 -15.64
C TYR A 319 -14.24 -13.34 -17.02
N PRO A 320 -14.28 -12.54 -18.10
CA PRO A 320 -13.75 -12.97 -19.38
C PRO A 320 -12.30 -13.47 -19.25
N PRO A 321 -11.83 -14.32 -20.18
CA PRO A 321 -10.40 -14.62 -20.31
C PRO A 321 -9.58 -13.31 -20.32
N PRO A 322 -8.39 -13.31 -19.70
CA PRO A 322 -7.63 -14.46 -19.20
C PRO A 322 -7.95 -14.88 -17.75
N VAL A 323 -8.70 -14.09 -16.97
CA VAL A 323 -8.99 -14.41 -15.55
C VAL A 323 -9.91 -15.63 -15.44
N GLY A 324 -10.94 -15.68 -16.29
CA GLY A 324 -11.87 -16.80 -16.36
C GLY A 324 -12.72 -16.98 -15.09
N LYS A 325 -13.20 -18.22 -14.92
CA LYS A 325 -13.97 -18.63 -13.74
C LYS A 325 -13.04 -19.24 -12.69
N GLN A 326 -13.11 -18.73 -11.48
CA GLN A 326 -12.32 -19.22 -10.35
C GLN A 326 -13.22 -19.40 -9.14
N ARG A 327 -12.93 -20.42 -8.32
CA ARG A 327 -13.59 -20.65 -7.03
C ARG A 327 -12.54 -21.02 -6.01
N PHE A 328 -12.62 -20.41 -4.83
CA PHE A 328 -11.76 -20.77 -3.70
C PHE A 328 -12.59 -20.78 -2.42
N LEU A 329 -12.41 -21.82 -1.61
CA LEU A 329 -13.00 -21.96 -0.28
C LEU A 329 -11.88 -21.75 0.75
N PHE A 330 -12.06 -20.76 1.63
CA PHE A 330 -11.12 -20.44 2.67
C PHE A 330 -11.81 -20.43 4.04
N ARG A 331 -11.17 -21.03 5.04
CA ARG A 331 -11.60 -21.03 6.44
C ARG A 331 -10.56 -20.29 7.28
N LEU A 332 -10.99 -19.26 8.02
CA LEU A 332 -10.11 -18.44 8.85
C LEU A 332 -10.05 -18.96 10.30
N ASP A 333 -9.34 -20.08 10.49
CA ASP A 333 -9.10 -20.65 11.82
C ASP A 333 -7.81 -20.12 12.48
N ASP A 334 -6.77 -19.86 11.67
CA ASP A 334 -5.41 -19.51 12.12
C ASP A 334 -4.81 -18.38 11.24
N PRO A 335 -4.22 -17.32 11.84
CA PRO A 335 -3.46 -16.32 11.11
C PRO A 335 -2.39 -16.89 10.15
N ALA A 336 -1.76 -18.02 10.48
CA ALA A 336 -0.73 -18.61 9.61
C ALA A 336 -1.31 -19.10 8.27
N ALA A 337 -2.53 -19.65 8.27
CA ALA A 337 -3.23 -20.05 7.04
C ALA A 337 -3.55 -18.82 6.18
N TYR A 338 -4.04 -17.73 6.80
CA TYR A 338 -4.28 -16.47 6.10
C TYR A 338 -2.99 -15.91 5.48
N ARG A 339 -1.89 -15.86 6.24
CA ARG A 339 -0.59 -15.38 5.77
C ARG A 339 -0.09 -16.16 4.55
N LYS A 340 -0.33 -17.48 4.53
CA LYS A 340 0.13 -18.36 3.45
C LYS A 340 -0.76 -18.30 2.22
N GLU A 341 -2.08 -18.30 2.40
CA GLU A 341 -3.03 -18.61 1.32
C GLU A 341 -3.80 -17.40 0.80
N ILE A 342 -3.93 -16.32 1.58
CA ILE A 342 -4.76 -15.17 1.24
C ILE A 342 -3.95 -13.88 1.23
N ALA A 343 -3.18 -13.60 2.29
CA ALA A 343 -2.44 -12.36 2.44
C ALA A 343 -1.56 -11.99 1.22
N PRO A 344 -0.91 -12.93 0.50
CA PRO A 344 -0.08 -12.60 -0.66
C PRO A 344 -0.85 -12.24 -1.93
N ALA A 345 -2.17 -12.42 -1.97
CA ALA A 345 -2.95 -12.18 -3.18
C ALA A 345 -3.15 -10.68 -3.44
N ARG A 346 -2.51 -10.18 -4.50
CA ARG A 346 -2.52 -8.75 -4.84
C ARG A 346 -3.83 -8.33 -5.50
N THR A 347 -4.15 -7.06 -5.33
CA THR A 347 -5.23 -6.40 -6.07
C THR A 347 -4.98 -6.47 -7.57
N PHE A 348 -6.05 -6.39 -8.36
CA PHE A 348 -5.95 -6.56 -9.79
C PHE A 348 -6.88 -5.63 -10.56
N GLY A 349 -6.47 -5.31 -11.78
CA GLY A 349 -7.23 -4.49 -12.72
C GLY A 349 -7.02 -4.95 -14.15
N PHE A 350 -7.75 -4.34 -15.09
CA PHE A 350 -7.65 -4.65 -16.52
C PHE A 350 -7.09 -3.46 -17.29
N ALA A 351 -6.22 -3.72 -18.27
CA ALA A 351 -5.59 -2.68 -19.07
C ALA A 351 -6.59 -1.79 -19.80
N ARG A 352 -7.70 -2.39 -20.28
CA ARG A 352 -8.82 -1.67 -20.91
C ARG A 352 -9.51 -0.65 -19.98
N ASP A 353 -9.41 -0.83 -18.66
CA ASP A 353 -10.14 -0.03 -17.67
C ASP A 353 -9.28 1.10 -17.08
N ILE A 354 -7.93 1.02 -17.19
CA ILE A 354 -7.00 2.02 -16.63
C ILE A 354 -7.31 3.43 -17.12
N GLY A 355 -7.49 3.60 -18.45
CA GLY A 355 -7.71 4.92 -19.04
C GLY A 355 -9.00 5.59 -18.53
N LEU A 356 -10.03 4.81 -18.21
CA LEU A 356 -11.27 5.32 -17.62
C LEU A 356 -11.05 5.73 -16.15
N LEU A 357 -10.37 4.89 -15.37
CA LEU A 357 -10.08 5.15 -13.95
C LEU A 357 -9.22 6.41 -13.78
N GLN A 358 -8.17 6.57 -14.58
CA GLN A 358 -7.30 7.74 -14.53
C GLN A 358 -8.04 9.04 -14.88
N ARG A 359 -8.95 9.01 -15.87
CA ARG A 359 -9.81 10.16 -16.20
C ARG A 359 -10.77 10.55 -15.07
N GLN A 360 -11.08 9.61 -14.17
CA GLN A 360 -11.86 9.86 -12.96
C GLN A 360 -10.98 10.24 -11.76
N GLY A 361 -9.67 10.41 -11.94
CA GLY A 361 -8.72 10.72 -10.87
C GLY A 361 -8.41 9.53 -9.95
N LEU A 362 -8.61 8.31 -10.42
CA LEU A 362 -8.38 7.06 -9.70
C LEU A 362 -7.19 6.28 -10.30
N ALA A 363 -6.68 5.32 -9.52
CA ALA A 363 -5.55 4.46 -9.89
C ALA A 363 -4.26 5.22 -10.27
N LEU A 364 -4.09 6.45 -9.75
CA LEU A 364 -2.92 7.29 -10.01
C LEU A 364 -1.65 6.76 -9.33
N GLY A 365 -1.81 5.99 -8.25
CA GLY A 365 -0.75 5.29 -7.53
C GLY A 365 -0.51 3.86 -8.00
N GLY A 366 -1.22 3.38 -9.03
CA GLY A 366 -0.97 2.07 -9.62
C GLY A 366 0.45 2.00 -10.17
N ARG A 367 1.23 1.02 -9.74
CA ARG A 367 2.58 0.71 -10.20
C ARG A 367 2.63 -0.79 -10.52
N PHE A 368 3.47 -1.21 -11.46
CA PHE A 368 3.54 -2.61 -11.88
C PHE A 368 3.93 -3.60 -10.75
N ASP A 369 4.30 -3.13 -9.56
CA ASP A 369 4.68 -3.94 -8.41
C ASP A 369 3.59 -3.98 -7.32
N ASN A 370 2.54 -3.15 -7.44
CA ASN A 370 1.50 -3.01 -6.41
C ASN A 370 0.09 -3.47 -6.82
N PHE A 371 -0.05 -4.12 -7.96
CA PHE A 371 -1.26 -4.82 -8.41
C PHE A 371 -0.95 -5.77 -9.57
N VAL A 372 -1.88 -6.64 -9.93
CA VAL A 372 -1.82 -7.45 -11.15
C VAL A 372 -2.64 -6.79 -12.25
N LEU A 373 -1.99 -6.47 -13.36
CA LEU A 373 -2.63 -5.89 -14.53
C LEU A 373 -2.91 -6.97 -15.58
N PHE A 374 -4.18 -7.27 -15.82
CA PHE A 374 -4.60 -8.20 -16.86
C PHE A 374 -4.77 -7.51 -18.22
N GLY A 375 -4.08 -8.03 -19.23
CA GLY A 375 -4.28 -7.74 -20.64
C GLY A 375 -5.21 -8.75 -21.31
N GLU A 376 -5.13 -8.86 -22.64
CA GLU A 376 -5.94 -9.81 -23.41
C GLU A 376 -5.47 -11.27 -23.24
N GLU A 377 -4.15 -11.49 -23.16
CA GLU A 377 -3.58 -12.85 -23.11
C GLU A 377 -3.18 -13.32 -21.71
N GLY A 378 -3.18 -12.45 -20.70
CA GLY A 378 -2.72 -12.80 -19.37
C GLY A 378 -2.33 -11.60 -18.50
N PRO A 379 -1.71 -11.84 -17.33
CA PRO A 379 -1.07 -10.77 -16.55
C PRO A 379 0.10 -10.15 -17.34
N ILE A 380 0.19 -8.82 -17.33
CA ILE A 380 1.18 -8.04 -18.12
C ILE A 380 2.47 -7.81 -17.34
N ASN A 381 2.36 -7.55 -16.04
CA ASN A 381 3.39 -6.87 -15.27
C ASN A 381 4.22 -7.79 -14.36
N ASP A 382 3.60 -8.83 -13.80
CA ASP A 382 4.27 -9.83 -13.00
C ASP A 382 3.54 -11.16 -13.09
N ALA A 383 4.25 -12.25 -12.82
CA ALA A 383 3.61 -13.56 -12.70
C ALA A 383 2.66 -13.56 -11.51
N LEU A 384 1.58 -14.36 -11.62
CA LEU A 384 0.69 -14.54 -10.49
C LEU A 384 1.41 -15.28 -9.37
N ARG A 385 1.21 -14.84 -8.13
CA ARG A 385 1.67 -15.54 -6.92
C ARG A 385 0.92 -16.84 -6.70
N PHE A 386 -0.32 -16.89 -7.20
CA PHE A 386 -1.17 -18.07 -7.24
C PHE A 386 -1.90 -18.16 -8.59
N PRO A 387 -2.13 -19.34 -9.17
CA PRO A 387 -2.95 -19.47 -10.38
C PRO A 387 -4.36 -18.86 -10.22
N ASP A 388 -4.87 -18.86 -9.00
CA ASP A 388 -6.16 -18.36 -8.53
C ASP A 388 -6.01 -17.07 -7.67
N GLU A 389 -4.96 -16.28 -7.91
CA GLU A 389 -4.69 -15.02 -7.18
C GLU A 389 -5.90 -14.04 -7.17
N PRO A 390 -6.64 -13.83 -8.28
CA PRO A 390 -7.80 -12.93 -8.28
C PRO A 390 -8.90 -13.32 -7.29
N VAL A 391 -9.24 -14.62 -7.15
CA VAL A 391 -10.29 -15.04 -6.22
C VAL A 391 -9.82 -15.00 -4.77
N ARG A 392 -8.54 -15.30 -4.51
CA ARG A 392 -7.94 -15.13 -3.18
C ARG A 392 -7.93 -13.67 -2.75
N HIS A 393 -7.65 -12.75 -3.67
CA HIS A 393 -7.73 -11.32 -3.41
C HIS A 393 -9.16 -10.88 -3.06
N LYS A 394 -10.18 -11.38 -3.78
CA LYS A 394 -11.58 -11.10 -3.44
C LYS A 394 -12.01 -11.67 -2.09
N ILE A 395 -11.42 -12.77 -1.66
CA ILE A 395 -11.59 -13.27 -0.28
C ILE A 395 -10.90 -12.32 0.70
N MET A 396 -9.70 -11.82 0.41
CA MET A 396 -9.00 -10.84 1.26
C MET A 396 -9.84 -9.57 1.45
N ASP A 397 -10.37 -8.98 0.36
CA ASP A 397 -11.30 -7.83 0.40
C ASP A 397 -12.47 -8.11 1.34
N MET A 398 -13.10 -9.27 1.17
CA MET A 398 -14.27 -9.68 1.94
C MET A 398 -13.96 -9.88 3.44
N ILE A 399 -12.81 -10.48 3.79
CA ILE A 399 -12.37 -10.61 5.19
C ILE A 399 -12.26 -9.23 5.86
N GLY A 400 -11.76 -8.23 5.12
CA GLY A 400 -11.63 -6.86 5.60
C GLY A 400 -12.96 -6.13 5.72
N ASP A 401 -13.76 -6.14 4.65
CA ASP A 401 -15.07 -5.49 4.63
C ASP A 401 -15.99 -6.05 5.72
N LEU A 402 -16.09 -7.38 5.85
CA LEU A 402 -16.98 -8.01 6.81
C LEU A 402 -16.60 -7.68 8.27
N TYR A 403 -15.36 -7.27 8.52
CA TYR A 403 -14.92 -6.84 9.85
C TYR A 403 -15.45 -5.46 10.25
N LEU A 404 -16.10 -4.73 9.33
CA LEU A 404 -16.80 -3.47 9.63
C LEU A 404 -18.11 -3.66 10.41
N LEU A 405 -18.49 -4.89 10.74
CA LEU A 405 -19.42 -5.14 11.86
C LEU A 405 -18.77 -4.86 13.23
N GLY A 406 -17.47 -4.57 13.27
CA GLY A 406 -16.70 -4.34 14.50
C GLY A 406 -16.31 -5.62 15.24
N ARG A 407 -16.83 -6.78 14.82
CA ARG A 407 -16.60 -8.10 15.41
C ARG A 407 -16.55 -9.16 14.31
N ARG A 408 -15.89 -10.28 14.58
CA ARG A 408 -15.76 -11.36 13.60
C ARG A 408 -17.10 -12.08 13.41
N LEU A 409 -17.50 -12.26 12.16
CA LEU A 409 -18.67 -13.05 11.79
C LEU A 409 -18.37 -14.55 11.96
N GLN A 410 -19.33 -15.30 12.50
CA GLN A 410 -19.33 -16.76 12.59
C GLN A 410 -20.42 -17.29 11.65
N ALA A 411 -20.02 -17.50 10.40
CA ALA A 411 -20.87 -17.92 9.32
C ALA A 411 -20.02 -18.43 8.16
N ARG A 412 -20.63 -19.26 7.30
CA ARG A 412 -20.14 -19.50 5.96
C ARG A 412 -20.73 -18.47 5.02
N VAL A 413 -19.87 -17.73 4.34
CA VAL A 413 -20.23 -16.75 3.33
C VAL A 413 -20.04 -17.39 1.96
N VAL A 414 -21.12 -17.63 1.25
CA VAL A 414 -21.10 -18.12 -0.14
C VAL A 414 -21.32 -16.93 -1.06
N ALA A 415 -20.27 -16.51 -1.76
CA ALA A 415 -20.25 -15.30 -2.57
C ALA A 415 -20.00 -15.62 -4.05
N HIS A 416 -20.77 -14.96 -4.91
CA HIS A 416 -20.62 -15.04 -6.36
C HIS A 416 -20.55 -13.62 -6.93
N MET A 417 -19.44 -13.26 -7.58
CA MET A 417 -19.26 -11.99 -8.28
C MET A 417 -19.56 -10.73 -7.43
N THR A 418 -19.29 -10.80 -6.13
CA THR A 418 -19.49 -9.67 -5.20
C THR A 418 -18.35 -8.65 -5.28
N GLY A 419 -18.53 -7.51 -4.64
CA GLY A 419 -17.48 -6.54 -4.33
C GLY A 419 -17.87 -5.77 -3.06
N HIS A 420 -17.16 -4.70 -2.74
CA HIS A 420 -17.38 -3.92 -1.51
C HIS A 420 -18.85 -3.53 -1.31
N THR A 421 -19.53 -3.09 -2.37
CA THR A 421 -20.96 -2.73 -2.30
C THR A 421 -21.85 -3.88 -1.81
N GLN A 422 -21.66 -5.10 -2.32
CA GLN A 422 -22.44 -6.27 -1.90
C GLN A 422 -22.01 -6.75 -0.50
N ASN A 423 -20.73 -6.65 -0.17
CA ASN A 423 -20.22 -6.98 1.16
C ASN A 423 -20.89 -6.07 2.22
N ILE A 424 -20.90 -4.75 1.99
CA ILE A 424 -21.56 -3.80 2.88
C ILE A 424 -23.09 -4.01 2.93
N ALA A 425 -23.72 -4.35 1.80
CA ALA A 425 -25.15 -4.67 1.79
C ALA A 425 -25.48 -5.89 2.68
N VAL A 426 -24.61 -6.90 2.70
CA VAL A 426 -24.80 -8.06 3.58
C VAL A 426 -24.62 -7.71 5.04
N LEU A 427 -23.69 -6.81 5.38
CA LEU A 427 -23.52 -6.34 6.75
C LEU A 427 -24.73 -5.58 7.27
N LYS A 428 -25.34 -4.73 6.41
CA LYS A 428 -26.61 -4.06 6.76
C LYS A 428 -27.69 -5.08 7.07
N LYS A 429 -27.78 -6.16 6.28
CA LYS A 429 -28.76 -7.20 6.53
C LYS A 429 -28.48 -8.01 7.79
N VAL A 430 -27.22 -8.36 8.06
CA VAL A 430 -26.83 -8.98 9.34
C VAL A 430 -27.33 -8.09 10.48
N ARG A 431 -27.00 -6.80 10.48
CA ARG A 431 -27.41 -5.86 11.54
C ARG A 431 -28.91 -5.74 11.76
N GLU A 432 -29.74 -5.91 10.74
CA GLU A 432 -31.21 -5.94 10.89
C GLU A 432 -31.72 -7.20 11.61
N LEU A 433 -30.93 -8.28 11.61
CA LEU A 433 -31.25 -9.58 12.22
C LEU A 433 -30.65 -9.75 13.63
N LEU A 434 -29.74 -8.85 14.00
CA LEU A 434 -29.09 -8.73 15.31
C LEU A 434 -29.97 -7.92 16.26
#